data_AF-N9LMM6-F1
#
_entry.id   AF-N9LMM6-F1
#
_cell.length_a   1.000
_cell.length_b   1.000
_cell.length_c   1.000
_cell.angle_alpha   90.00
_cell.angle_beta   90.00
_cell.angle_gamma   90.00
#
_symmetry.space_group_name_H-M   'P 1'
#
loop_
_entity.id
_entity.type
_entity.pdbx_description
1 polymer ?
#
loop_
_entity_poly.entity_id
_entity_poly.type
_entity_poly.pdbx_seq_one_letter_code
_entity_poly.pdbx_strand_id
1 'polypeptide(L)'
;MVGDMSHNHDVKNWAEDLIKEEVRARFLLRPQPLDSEVFPPEVVPATLANLFHFLARNESGRCEEILYPAVQQLFSGYPLAQQKLVENILKMVSGRGIESISSQLLNISDLLDMQARDWIIQQALRIMYYRQWSDEKVRHTLKYLSEALLIDSQQMKAIIDDIQA
;
A
#
# COMPACT_ATOMS: atom_id res chain seq x y z
N MET A 1 -28.12 -3.31 26.51
CA MET A 1 -26.66 -3.27 26.76
C MET A 1 -26.02 -2.84 25.46
N VAL A 2 -25.60 -1.57 25.39
CA VAL A 2 -25.08 -0.94 24.18
C VAL A 2 -23.55 -1.02 24.28
N GLY A 3 -22.95 -1.84 23.44
CA GLY A 3 -21.50 -1.97 23.29
C GLY A 3 -21.07 -1.43 21.93
N ASP A 4 -19.93 -0.76 21.92
CA ASP A 4 -19.13 -0.32 20.78
C ASP A 4 -19.70 0.73 19.81
N MET A 5 -19.56 2.00 20.22
CA MET A 5 -19.47 3.13 19.29
C MET A 5 -18.14 3.91 19.42
N SER A 6 -17.15 3.44 20.20
CA SER A 6 -15.95 4.25 20.49
C SER A 6 -14.82 4.12 19.46
N HIS A 7 -14.67 2.97 18.78
CA HIS A 7 -13.53 2.73 17.90
C HIS A 7 -13.62 3.43 16.53
N ASN A 8 -14.78 4.00 16.20
CA ASN A 8 -15.04 4.62 14.89
C ASN A 8 -14.77 6.13 14.89
N HIS A 9 -14.65 6.74 16.07
CA HIS A 9 -14.40 8.17 16.22
C HIS A 9 -12.89 8.49 16.12
N ASP A 10 -12.05 7.57 16.57
CA ASP A 10 -10.60 7.75 16.60
C ASP A 10 -9.97 7.72 15.19
N VAL A 11 -10.43 6.83 14.31
CA VAL A 11 -9.97 6.76 12.91
C VAL A 11 -10.42 7.98 12.10
N LYS A 12 -11.59 8.54 12.42
CA LYS A 12 -12.15 9.71 11.74
C LYS A 12 -11.44 11.00 12.15
N ASN A 13 -11.24 11.22 13.45
CA ASN A 13 -10.48 12.35 13.97
C ASN A 13 -9.02 12.29 13.46
N TRP A 14 -8.47 11.09 13.32
CA TRP A 14 -7.15 10.82 12.74
C TRP A 14 -7.00 11.23 11.26
N ALA A 15 -8.00 10.94 10.42
CA ALA A 15 -7.99 11.32 9.00
C ALA A 15 -8.11 12.84 8.79
N GLU A 16 -8.83 13.53 9.68
CA GLU A 16 -9.06 14.97 9.61
C GLU A 16 -7.84 15.82 10.05
N ASP A 17 -7.01 15.32 10.99
CA ASP A 17 -5.78 16.00 11.44
C ASP A 17 -4.65 15.97 10.40
N LEU A 18 -4.64 14.97 9.53
CA LEU A 18 -3.68 14.89 8.42
C LEU A 18 -3.85 16.03 7.38
N ILE A 19 -5.04 16.64 7.29
CA ILE A 19 -5.45 17.56 6.21
C ILE A 19 -4.78 18.95 6.31
N LYS A 20 -4.27 19.34 7.48
CA LYS A 20 -4.14 20.76 7.79
C LYS A 20 -2.93 21.52 7.25
N GLU A 21 -1.76 20.95 6.90
CA GLU A 21 -0.71 21.78 6.27
C GLU A 21 0.49 21.08 5.56
N GLU A 22 0.65 19.76 5.60
CA GLU A 22 1.94 19.08 5.30
C GLU A 22 1.98 18.17 4.05
N VAL A 23 0.94 18.22 3.22
CA VAL A 23 0.63 17.20 2.20
C VAL A 23 1.69 17.08 1.08
N ARG A 24 2.53 18.10 0.84
CA ARG A 24 3.55 18.06 -0.24
C ARG A 24 4.94 17.57 0.17
N ALA A 25 5.38 17.77 1.42
CA ALA A 25 6.71 17.35 1.86
C ALA A 25 6.73 15.89 2.37
N ARG A 26 5.58 15.37 2.81
CA ARG A 26 5.45 14.01 3.39
C ARG A 26 5.17 12.90 2.37
N PHE A 27 4.89 13.21 1.10
CA PHE A 27 4.63 12.19 0.06
C PHE A 27 5.90 11.72 -0.67
N LEU A 28 7.00 11.51 0.07
CA LEU A 28 8.17 10.82 -0.45
C LEU A 28 8.03 9.34 -0.11
N LEU A 29 7.54 8.57 -1.08
CA LEU A 29 7.52 7.12 -1.01
C LEU A 29 8.97 6.60 -0.98
N ARG A 30 9.34 5.92 0.11
CA ARG A 30 10.71 5.43 0.31
C ARG A 30 10.85 4.05 -0.34
N PRO A 31 11.87 3.80 -1.16
CA PRO A 31 12.14 2.44 -1.64
C PRO A 31 12.57 1.55 -0.47
N GLN A 32 12.17 0.29 -0.50
CA GLN A 32 12.75 -0.75 0.32
C GLN A 32 13.43 -1.77 -0.60
N PRO A 33 14.76 -1.95 -0.51
CA PRO A 33 15.44 -3.02 -1.23
C PRO A 33 14.99 -4.34 -0.61
N LEU A 34 14.31 -5.17 -1.40
CA LEU A 34 14.09 -6.57 -1.05
C LEU A 34 15.31 -7.35 -1.58
N ASP A 35 15.95 -8.15 -0.73
CA ASP A 35 17.17 -8.90 -1.10
C ASP A 35 16.91 -9.82 -2.29
N SER A 36 17.45 -9.45 -3.46
CA SER A 36 17.11 -10.05 -4.75
C SER A 36 17.51 -11.51 -4.91
N GLU A 37 18.35 -12.05 -4.03
CA GLU A 37 18.81 -13.45 -4.09
C GLU A 37 17.74 -14.47 -3.62
N VAL A 38 16.70 -14.02 -2.93
CA VAL A 38 15.72 -14.90 -2.25
C VAL A 38 14.36 -14.99 -2.96
N PHE A 39 14.05 -14.07 -3.89
CA PHE A 39 12.72 -13.98 -4.49
C PHE A 39 12.64 -14.65 -5.88
N PRO A 40 11.51 -15.30 -6.22
CA PRO A 40 11.21 -15.58 -7.63
C PRO A 40 11.30 -14.25 -8.38
N PRO A 41 12.14 -14.12 -9.42
CA PRO A 41 12.61 -12.84 -9.92
C PRO A 41 11.51 -11.91 -10.44
N GLU A 42 10.27 -12.37 -10.59
CA GLU A 42 9.16 -11.62 -11.17
C GLU A 42 7.92 -11.56 -10.27
N VAL A 43 7.70 -12.56 -9.39
CA VAL A 43 6.41 -12.75 -8.71
C VAL A 43 6.15 -11.68 -7.65
N VAL A 44 7.14 -11.39 -6.82
CA VAL A 44 7.05 -10.34 -5.79
C VAL A 44 6.91 -8.95 -6.41
N PRO A 45 7.81 -8.47 -7.29
CA PRO A 45 7.67 -7.15 -7.89
C PRO A 45 6.36 -6.99 -8.68
N ALA A 46 5.90 -8.03 -9.39
CA ALA A 46 4.62 -7.97 -10.09
C ALA A 46 3.42 -7.84 -9.14
N THR A 47 3.42 -8.59 -8.03
CA THR A 47 2.34 -8.55 -7.05
C THR A 47 2.27 -7.19 -6.35
N LEU A 48 3.42 -6.65 -5.94
CA LEU A 48 3.51 -5.32 -5.36
C LEU A 48 3.12 -4.22 -6.37
N ALA A 49 3.53 -4.35 -7.62
CA ALA A 49 3.12 -3.42 -8.67
C ALA A 49 1.60 -3.44 -8.89
N ASN A 50 0.96 -4.61 -8.89
CA ASN A 50 -0.50 -4.72 -8.98
C ASN A 50 -1.20 -4.05 -7.79
N LEU A 51 -0.66 -4.22 -6.57
CA LEU A 51 -1.17 -3.54 -5.37
C LEU A 51 -1.07 -2.03 -5.50
N PHE A 52 0.11 -1.49 -5.77
CA PHE A 52 0.29 -0.04 -5.86
C PHE A 52 -0.44 0.56 -7.07
N HIS A 53 -0.62 -0.20 -8.15
CA HIS A 53 -1.49 0.19 -9.25
C HIS A 53 -2.95 0.29 -8.81
N PHE A 54 -3.48 -0.71 -8.09
CA PHE A 54 -4.83 -0.66 -7.54
C PHE A 54 -5.03 0.56 -6.64
N LEU A 55 -4.06 0.87 -5.79
CA LEU A 55 -4.10 2.01 -4.89
C LEU A 55 -4.03 3.34 -5.66
N ALA A 56 -3.22 3.43 -6.72
CA ALA A 56 -2.96 4.66 -7.45
C ALA A 56 -3.85 4.91 -8.68
N ARG A 57 -4.65 3.93 -9.12
CA ARG A 57 -5.42 4.06 -10.36
C ARG A 57 -6.70 4.90 -10.22
N ASN A 58 -7.01 5.68 -11.25
CA ASN A 58 -8.26 6.40 -11.39
C ASN A 58 -9.44 5.48 -11.76
N GLU A 59 -10.62 6.06 -11.94
CA GLU A 59 -11.86 5.36 -12.31
C GLU A 59 -11.76 4.66 -13.67
N SER A 60 -10.91 5.15 -14.57
CA SER A 60 -10.64 4.50 -15.87
C SER A 60 -9.65 3.33 -15.76
N GLY A 61 -9.21 2.98 -14.54
CA GLY A 61 -8.28 1.88 -14.28
C GLY A 61 -6.83 2.18 -14.66
N ARG A 62 -6.48 3.43 -14.96
CA ARG A 62 -5.10 3.86 -15.26
C ARG A 62 -4.44 4.41 -14.01
N CYS A 63 -3.14 4.14 -13.82
CA CYS A 63 -2.36 4.80 -12.77
C CYS A 63 -2.48 6.33 -12.93
N GLU A 64 -2.83 7.06 -11.86
CA GLU A 64 -2.87 8.51 -11.92
C GLU A 64 -1.49 9.08 -12.23
N GLU A 65 -1.40 10.03 -13.16
CA GLU A 65 -0.13 10.57 -13.65
C GLU A 65 0.73 11.16 -12.53
N ILE A 66 0.09 11.77 -11.52
CA ILE A 66 0.78 12.36 -10.37
C ILE A 66 1.37 11.28 -9.45
N LEU A 67 0.70 10.13 -9.33
CA LEU A 67 1.14 9.02 -8.48
C LEU A 67 2.10 8.07 -9.18
N TYR A 68 2.07 8.02 -10.50
CA TYR A 68 2.92 7.15 -11.30
C TYR A 68 4.42 7.24 -10.96
N PRO A 69 5.07 8.42 -10.95
CA PRO A 69 6.50 8.51 -10.62
C PRO A 69 6.78 8.12 -9.16
N ALA A 70 5.87 8.42 -8.23
CA ALA A 70 6.01 8.04 -6.84
C ALA A 70 5.94 6.51 -6.67
N VAL A 71 5.00 5.86 -7.36
CA VAL A 71 4.89 4.40 -7.33
C VAL A 71 6.10 3.75 -8.01
N GLN A 72 6.63 4.29 -9.10
CA GLN A 72 7.87 3.79 -9.70
C GLN A 72 9.07 3.90 -8.74
N GLN A 73 9.15 4.99 -7.97
CA GLN A 73 10.24 5.22 -7.02
C GLN A 73 10.35 4.12 -5.94
N LEU A 74 9.22 3.52 -5.55
CA LEU A 74 9.17 2.39 -4.61
C LEU A 74 10.07 1.22 -5.04
N PHE A 75 10.26 1.05 -6.35
CA PHE A 75 11.01 -0.05 -6.95
C PHE A 75 12.39 0.36 -7.46
N SER A 76 12.85 1.58 -7.18
CA SER A 76 14.14 2.10 -7.69
C SER A 76 15.35 1.28 -7.26
N GLY A 77 15.27 0.56 -6.14
CA GLY A 77 16.30 -0.36 -5.65
C GLY A 77 16.28 -1.76 -6.27
N TYR A 78 15.30 -2.09 -7.12
CA TYR A 78 15.14 -3.42 -7.68
C TYR A 78 16.03 -3.58 -8.94
N PRO A 79 16.42 -4.80 -9.34
CA PRO A 79 17.04 -5.05 -10.64
C PRO A 79 16.26 -4.41 -11.82
N LEU A 80 16.99 -3.94 -12.84
CA LEU A 80 16.41 -3.21 -13.98
C LEU A 80 15.29 -3.97 -14.69
N ALA A 81 15.40 -5.30 -14.80
CA ALA A 81 14.35 -6.14 -15.40
C ALA A 81 13.01 -6.05 -14.63
N GLN A 82 13.09 -6.02 -13.29
CA GLN A 82 11.92 -5.91 -12.41
C GLN A 82 11.34 -4.50 -12.45
N GLN A 83 12.18 -3.46 -12.52
CA GLN A 83 11.71 -2.09 -12.72
C GLN A 83 10.91 -1.93 -14.02
N LYS A 84 11.38 -2.55 -15.12
CA LYS A 84 10.65 -2.57 -16.40
C LYS A 84 9.33 -3.34 -16.32
N LEU A 85 9.31 -4.45 -15.58
CA LEU A 85 8.08 -5.20 -15.32
C LEU A 85 7.05 -4.33 -14.58
N VAL A 86 7.47 -3.66 -13.51
CA VAL A 86 6.64 -2.71 -12.74
C VAL A 86 6.12 -1.61 -13.67
N GLU A 87 7.00 -0.98 -14.44
CA GLU A 87 6.64 0.07 -15.39
C GLU A 87 5.54 -0.39 -16.36
N ASN A 88 5.69 -1.58 -16.94
CA ASN A 88 4.71 -2.16 -17.85
C ASN A 88 3.36 -2.37 -17.16
N ILE A 89 3.36 -2.87 -15.91
CA ILE A 89 2.14 -3.06 -15.12
C ILE A 89 1.45 -1.71 -14.87
N LEU A 90 2.19 -0.68 -14.47
CA LEU A 90 1.60 0.63 -14.15
C LEU A 90 1.02 1.35 -15.37
N LYS A 91 1.59 1.12 -16.57
CA LYS A 91 1.08 1.68 -17.84
C LYS A 91 -0.19 1.02 -18.34
N MET A 92 -0.50 -0.20 -17.88
CA MET A 92 -1.70 -0.92 -18.29
C MET A 92 -2.96 -0.37 -17.61
N VAL A 93 -4.10 -0.52 -18.29
CA VAL A 93 -5.42 -0.37 -17.66
C VAL A 93 -5.71 -1.64 -16.86
N SER A 94 -6.10 -1.50 -15.60
CA SER A 94 -6.41 -2.64 -14.72
C SER A 94 -7.74 -2.43 -14.01
N GLY A 95 -8.57 -3.48 -14.03
CA GLY A 95 -9.79 -3.59 -13.23
C GLY A 95 -9.64 -4.53 -12.03
N ARG A 96 -8.44 -5.03 -11.71
CA ARG A 96 -8.25 -6.01 -10.62
C ARG A 96 -8.76 -5.47 -9.29
N GLY A 97 -9.62 -6.22 -8.59
CA GLY A 97 -10.08 -5.91 -7.24
C GLY A 97 -9.03 -6.20 -6.18
N ILE A 98 -9.24 -5.66 -4.97
CA ILE A 98 -8.36 -5.89 -3.82
C ILE A 98 -8.35 -7.37 -3.41
N GLU A 99 -9.43 -8.11 -3.64
CA GLU A 99 -9.57 -9.52 -3.30
C GLU A 99 -8.63 -10.42 -4.10
N SER A 100 -8.47 -10.12 -5.40
CA SER A 100 -7.53 -10.84 -6.26
C SER A 100 -6.09 -10.52 -5.86
N ILE A 101 -5.81 -9.25 -5.54
CA ILE A 101 -4.48 -8.79 -5.16
C ILE A 101 -4.09 -9.33 -3.78
N SER A 102 -5.01 -9.36 -2.82
CA SER A 102 -4.78 -9.91 -1.48
C SER A 102 -4.48 -11.39 -1.53
N SER A 103 -5.16 -12.15 -2.40
CA SER A 103 -4.84 -13.56 -2.65
C SER A 103 -3.42 -13.74 -3.21
N GLN A 104 -2.99 -12.87 -4.14
CA GLN A 104 -1.61 -12.89 -4.64
C GLN A 104 -0.60 -12.53 -3.56
N LEU A 105 -0.94 -11.55 -2.72
CA LEU A 105 -0.10 -11.07 -1.63
C LEU A 105 0.09 -12.15 -0.55
N LEU A 106 -0.96 -12.88 -0.21
CA LEU A 106 -0.90 -14.01 0.70
C LEU A 106 0.05 -15.11 0.18
N ASN A 107 0.02 -15.40 -1.12
CA ASN A 107 0.89 -16.41 -1.74
C ASN A 107 2.38 -16.05 -1.71
N ILE A 108 2.71 -14.77 -1.53
CA ILE A 108 4.10 -14.31 -1.39
C ILE A 108 4.44 -13.89 0.04
N SER A 109 3.51 -14.01 0.98
CA SER A 109 3.67 -13.47 2.35
C SER A 109 4.88 -14.07 3.06
N ASP A 110 5.13 -15.37 2.91
CA ASP A 110 6.28 -16.07 3.48
C ASP A 110 7.64 -15.60 2.92
N LEU A 111 7.63 -14.96 1.74
CA LEU A 111 8.84 -14.36 1.15
C LEU A 111 9.11 -12.97 1.74
N LEU A 112 8.07 -12.29 2.23
CA LEU A 112 8.16 -10.95 2.78
C LEU A 112 8.53 -11.01 4.25
N ASP A 113 9.65 -10.41 4.63
CA ASP A 113 9.98 -10.22 6.04
C ASP A 113 9.03 -9.21 6.72
N MET A 114 9.14 -9.10 8.05
CA MET A 114 8.29 -8.21 8.84
C MET A 114 8.42 -6.74 8.38
N GLN A 115 9.64 -6.29 8.08
CA GLN A 115 9.89 -4.92 7.66
C GLN A 115 9.22 -4.62 6.31
N ALA A 116 9.26 -5.57 5.36
CA ALA A 116 8.60 -5.48 4.07
C ALA A 116 7.08 -5.40 4.21
N ARG A 117 6.50 -6.23 5.08
CA ARG A 117 5.05 -6.22 5.35
C ARG A 117 4.61 -4.87 5.92
N ASP A 118 5.35 -4.35 6.91
CA ASP A 118 5.08 -3.05 7.51
C ASP A 118 5.16 -1.93 6.46
N TRP A 119 6.25 -1.93 5.69
CA TRP A 119 6.47 -0.95 4.63
C TRP A 119 5.35 -0.96 3.59
N ILE A 120 4.84 -2.12 3.18
CA ILE A 120 3.71 -2.22 2.25
C ILE A 120 2.47 -1.50 2.82
N ILE A 121 2.13 -1.73 4.09
CA ILE A 121 1.02 -1.03 4.74
C ILE A 121 1.28 0.46 4.81
N GLN A 122 2.48 0.89 5.19
CA GLN A 122 2.82 2.32 5.25
C GLN A 122 2.62 3.02 3.91
N GLN A 123 3.11 2.41 2.82
CA GLN A 123 2.96 3.01 1.49
C GLN A 123 1.50 2.97 1.02
N ALA A 124 0.76 1.91 1.35
CA ALA A 124 -0.67 1.82 1.06
C ALA A 124 -1.45 2.94 1.77
N LEU A 125 -1.22 3.15 3.06
CA LEU A 125 -1.83 4.23 3.85
C LEU A 125 -1.51 5.60 3.26
N ARG A 126 -0.24 5.86 2.90
CA ARG A 126 0.17 7.13 2.27
C ARG A 126 -0.58 7.40 0.97
N ILE A 127 -0.71 6.39 0.10
CA ILE A 127 -1.43 6.54 -1.18
C ILE A 127 -2.93 6.73 -0.95
N MET A 128 -3.56 5.93 -0.08
CA MET A 128 -4.99 6.06 0.24
C MET A 128 -5.30 7.44 0.84
N TYR A 129 -4.42 7.93 1.70
CA TYR A 129 -4.52 9.26 2.30
C TYR A 129 -4.41 10.37 1.25
N TYR A 130 -3.38 10.34 0.40
CA TYR A 130 -3.20 11.31 -0.69
C TYR A 130 -4.43 11.37 -1.59
N ARG A 131 -5.02 10.21 -1.90
CA ARG A 131 -6.22 10.09 -2.72
C ARG A 131 -7.52 10.40 -1.99
N GLN A 132 -7.46 10.76 -0.72
CA GLN A 132 -8.62 11.10 0.12
C GLN A 132 -9.69 10.00 0.06
N TRP A 133 -9.27 8.74 0.15
CA TRP A 133 -10.22 7.62 0.18
C TRP A 133 -11.13 7.72 1.40
N SER A 134 -12.40 7.34 1.22
CA SER A 134 -13.36 7.30 2.33
C SER A 134 -12.93 6.27 3.39
N ASP A 135 -13.32 6.52 4.64
CA ASP A 135 -13.04 5.62 5.77
C ASP A 135 -13.51 4.18 5.53
N GLU A 136 -14.63 4.02 4.82
CA GLU A 136 -15.15 2.70 4.45
C GLU A 136 -14.17 1.98 3.50
N LYS A 137 -13.73 2.67 2.44
CA LYS A 137 -12.81 2.11 1.45
C LYS A 137 -11.43 1.82 2.03
N VAL A 138 -10.94 2.70 2.91
CA VAL A 138 -9.69 2.48 3.66
C VAL A 138 -9.79 1.25 4.54
N ARG A 139 -10.82 1.14 5.40
CA ARG A 139 -11.01 -0.02 6.27
C ARG A 139 -11.16 -1.33 5.51
N HIS A 140 -11.94 -1.31 4.43
CA HIS A 140 -12.12 -2.47 3.58
C HIS A 140 -10.79 -2.94 2.97
N THR A 141 -9.98 -2.00 2.47
CA THR A 141 -8.68 -2.32 1.89
C THR A 141 -7.68 -2.81 2.94
N LEU A 142 -7.60 -2.13 4.08
CA LEU A 142 -6.71 -2.52 5.18
C LEU A 142 -7.04 -3.90 5.74
N LYS A 143 -8.32 -4.27 5.81
CA LYS A 143 -8.73 -5.62 6.20
C LYS A 143 -8.05 -6.67 5.32
N TYR A 144 -8.20 -6.56 4.00
CA TYR A 144 -7.57 -7.49 3.06
C TYR A 144 -6.04 -7.48 3.12
N LEU A 145 -5.42 -6.31 3.29
CA LEU A 145 -3.97 -6.22 3.39
C LEU A 145 -3.46 -6.85 4.70
N SER A 146 -4.13 -6.58 5.82
CA SER A 146 -3.76 -7.14 7.12
C SER A 146 -3.88 -8.66 7.15
N GLU A 147 -4.95 -9.22 6.57
CA GLU A 147 -5.15 -10.66 6.43
C GLU A 147 -4.08 -11.29 5.52
N ALA A 148 -3.78 -10.67 4.38
CA ALA A 148 -2.80 -11.20 3.42
C ALA A 148 -1.34 -11.10 3.89
N LEU A 149 -1.00 -10.07 4.66
CA LEU A 149 0.35 -9.83 5.19
C LEU A 149 0.56 -10.40 6.59
N LEU A 150 -0.48 -11.02 7.18
CA LEU A 150 -0.48 -11.58 8.53
C LEU A 150 -0.10 -10.52 9.59
N ILE A 151 -0.67 -9.32 9.45
CA ILE A 151 -0.44 -8.19 10.36
C ILE A 151 -1.57 -8.14 11.37
N ASP A 152 -1.22 -8.27 12.65
CA ASP A 152 -2.20 -8.16 13.74
C ASP A 152 -2.53 -6.69 14.09
N SER A 153 -3.52 -6.51 14.97
CA SER A 153 -3.96 -5.18 15.41
C SER A 153 -2.89 -4.37 16.15
N GLN A 154 -1.99 -5.03 16.88
CA GLN A 154 -0.94 -4.35 17.64
C GLN A 154 0.15 -3.86 16.69
N GLN A 155 0.56 -4.69 15.73
CA GLN A 155 1.49 -4.33 14.68
C GLN A 155 0.91 -3.22 13.79
N MET A 156 -0.36 -3.33 13.37
CA MET A 156 -1.05 -2.27 12.62
C MET A 156 -1.01 -0.92 13.36
N LYS A 157 -1.23 -0.93 14.68
CA LYS A 157 -1.12 0.28 15.50
C LYS A 157 0.30 0.85 15.48
N ALA A 158 1.32 0.01 15.67
CA ALA A 158 2.72 0.44 15.63
C ALA A 158 3.12 1.02 14.27
N ILE A 159 2.64 0.44 13.16
CA ILE A 159 2.85 0.95 11.80
C ILE A 159 2.26 2.35 11.65
N ILE A 160 1.05 2.56 12.17
CA ILE A 160 0.36 3.86 12.11
C ILE A 160 1.12 4.90 12.94
N ASP A 161 1.56 4.55 14.14
CA ASP A 161 2.32 5.43 15.02
C ASP A 161 3.67 5.85 14.38
N ASP A 162 4.37 4.93 13.69
CA ASP A 162 5.63 5.23 12.96
C ASP A 162 5.45 6.19 11.78
N ILE A 163 4.28 6.23 11.15
CA ILE A 163 3.99 7.21 10.08
C ILE A 163 3.84 8.63 10.65
N GLN A 164 3.51 8.77 11.94
CA GLN A 164 3.26 10.05 12.62
C GLN A 164 4.52 10.66 13.25
N ALA A 165 5.55 9.85 13.51
CA ALA A 165 6.83 10.27 14.09
C ALA A 165 7.74 10.99 13.07
#